data_AF-A0A918IUA7-F1
#
_entry.id   AF-A0A918IUA7-F1
#
_cell.length_a   1.000
_cell.length_b   1.000
_cell.length_c   1.000
_cell.angle_alpha   90.00
_cell.angle_beta   90.00
_cell.angle_gamma   90.00
#
_symmetry.space_group_name_H-M   'P 1'
#
loop_
_entity.id
_entity.type
_entity.pdbx_description
1 polymer ?
#
loop_
_entity_poly.entity_id
_entity_poly.type
_entity_poly.pdbx_seq_one_letter_code
_entity_poly.pdbx_strand_id
1 'polypeptide(L)'
;MGGTKPAFVTIPEGVANIGIINRSLPSESNQALDKIDKLLSAEGQHLDEKGAEAAILALSDALVATDRFQKIRILDGPPEIRKGLGVLPAPLPWDIVEKLCEENDVDLLFSMEFYDTDTKVSYSVGTYELPNPLGLKVSVPGHEVTLNTQIANGWRIYDPKNRVVLDQFVYTDGLVSSGRGINPMKAVEAIVNRSERVIEYSKNMGNTFGLRLSPVRQRVKRDYFVRGTDNFKVAKRRAQTGDWEGAAQLWEREIDNPKSKIAGRAYYNMAIINEINGDLELAMDWASKSYTDYENKEALRYLKVLQYRVAQNRLLQDQASR
;
A
#
# COMPACT_ATOMS: atom_id res chain seq x y z
N MET A 1 -2.42 -21.57 -2.71
CA MET A 1 -1.57 -21.44 -3.92
C MET A 1 -0.88 -20.09 -3.88
N GLY A 2 0.31 -19.97 -4.46
CA GLY A 2 0.95 -18.67 -4.69
C GLY A 2 0.52 -18.09 -6.03
N GLY A 3 0.37 -16.78 -6.13
CA GLY A 3 0.22 -16.05 -7.38
C GLY A 3 0.92 -14.71 -7.29
N THR A 4 1.37 -14.17 -8.42
CA THR A 4 1.96 -12.83 -8.47
C THR A 4 0.91 -11.85 -8.98
N LYS A 5 0.83 -10.69 -8.35
CA LYS A 5 0.07 -9.56 -8.87
C LYS A 5 1.03 -8.56 -9.54
N PRO A 6 0.66 -7.99 -10.69
CA PRO A 6 1.41 -6.91 -11.31
C PRO A 6 1.54 -5.71 -10.37
N ALA A 7 2.57 -4.90 -10.63
CA ALA A 7 2.68 -3.58 -10.02
C ALA A 7 1.43 -2.76 -10.37
N PHE A 8 1.00 -1.93 -9.43
CA PHE A 8 -0.14 -1.03 -9.64
C PHE A 8 0.21 0.04 -10.68
N VAL A 9 1.44 0.55 -10.64
CA VAL A 9 1.97 1.52 -11.61
C VAL A 9 2.91 0.79 -12.56
N THR A 10 2.69 0.96 -13.86
CA THR A 10 3.56 0.40 -14.89
C THR A 10 4.61 1.43 -15.29
N ILE A 11 5.88 1.09 -15.09
CA ILE A 11 7.01 1.92 -15.52
C ILE A 11 7.39 1.52 -16.94
N PRO A 12 7.49 2.48 -17.90
CA PRO A 12 7.87 2.19 -19.28
C PRO A 12 9.18 1.42 -19.41
N GLU A 13 9.31 0.66 -20.50
CA GLU A 13 10.55 -0.01 -20.88
C GLU A 13 11.68 1.01 -21.14
N GLY A 14 12.92 0.59 -20.88
CA GLY A 14 14.11 1.44 -21.02
C GLY A 14 14.34 2.49 -19.91
N VAL A 15 13.41 2.69 -18.97
CA VAL A 15 13.64 3.53 -17.78
C VAL A 15 14.61 2.83 -16.83
N ALA A 16 15.73 3.51 -16.52
CA ALA A 16 16.77 3.00 -15.63
C ALA A 16 17.14 3.98 -14.50
N ASN A 17 16.96 5.28 -14.75
CA ASN A 17 17.41 6.35 -13.87
C ASN A 17 16.20 7.16 -13.40
N ILE A 18 16.06 7.41 -12.10
CA ILE A 18 14.95 8.21 -11.55
C ILE A 18 15.44 9.30 -10.62
N GLY A 19 14.76 10.44 -10.66
CA GLY A 19 14.94 11.56 -9.73
C GLY A 19 13.77 11.63 -8.74
N ILE A 20 14.03 11.98 -7.49
CA ILE A 20 13.03 12.21 -6.45
C ILE A 20 13.18 13.64 -5.95
N ILE A 21 12.12 14.46 -6.04
CA ILE A 21 12.11 15.85 -5.53
C ILE A 21 11.12 16.04 -4.39
N ASN A 22 11.38 17.06 -3.58
CA ASN A 22 10.46 17.52 -2.55
C ASN A 22 9.86 18.90 -2.89
N ARG A 23 8.54 18.99 -2.97
CA ARG A 23 7.79 20.25 -3.16
C ARG A 23 6.90 20.60 -1.96
N SER A 24 6.90 19.76 -0.92
CA SER A 24 5.99 19.89 0.22
C SER A 24 6.31 21.07 1.13
N LEU A 25 7.59 21.45 1.23
CA LEU A 25 8.00 22.49 2.16
C LEU A 25 7.53 23.88 1.68
N PRO A 26 7.02 24.75 2.55
CA PRO A 26 6.71 26.14 2.20
C PRO A 26 7.99 26.94 1.94
N SER A 27 7.90 27.97 1.10
CA SER A 27 9.01 28.90 0.85
C SER A 27 9.17 29.97 1.92
N GLU A 28 8.12 30.29 2.69
CA GLU A 28 8.13 31.17 3.88
C GLU A 28 6.81 31.03 4.67
N SER A 29 6.83 31.17 6.01
CA SER A 29 5.72 30.88 6.92
C SER A 29 4.88 32.11 7.32
N ASN A 30 3.56 31.96 7.44
CA ASN A 30 2.65 33.04 7.85
C ASN A 30 1.74 32.67 9.04
N GLN A 31 1.84 33.53 10.07
CA GLN A 31 0.94 34.01 11.13
C GLN A 31 0.16 33.13 12.13
N ALA A 32 0.52 33.40 13.40
CA ALA A 32 -0.27 33.84 14.56
C ALA A 32 -1.46 33.00 15.06
N LEU A 33 -1.20 32.22 16.12
CA LEU A 33 -2.19 31.48 16.92
C LEU A 33 -1.98 31.70 18.44
N ASP A 34 -2.78 31.06 19.29
CA ASP A 34 -2.67 31.08 20.75
C ASP A 34 -1.36 30.40 21.26
N LYS A 35 -1.04 30.43 22.56
CA LYS A 35 0.25 29.90 23.06
C LYS A 35 0.46 28.39 22.78
N ILE A 36 -0.58 27.57 22.94
CA ILE A 36 -0.52 26.12 22.67
C ILE A 36 -0.52 25.86 21.16
N ASP A 37 -1.40 26.54 20.44
CA ASP A 37 -1.47 26.41 18.98
C ASP A 37 -0.19 26.89 18.30
N LYS A 38 0.46 27.97 18.78
CA LYS A 38 1.79 28.40 18.32
C LYS A 38 2.85 27.33 18.55
N LEU A 39 2.85 26.68 19.72
CA LEU A 39 3.79 25.61 20.01
C LEU A 39 3.56 24.43 19.04
N LEU A 40 2.31 23.99 18.88
CA LEU A 40 1.95 22.87 18.03
C LEU A 40 2.14 23.18 16.54
N SER A 41 1.92 24.42 16.08
CA SER A 41 2.17 24.84 14.71
C SER A 41 3.65 24.95 14.41
N ALA A 42 4.46 25.48 15.34
CA ALA A 42 5.91 25.48 15.19
C ALA A 42 6.46 24.06 15.16
N GLU A 43 5.99 23.20 16.08
CA GLU A 43 6.33 21.77 16.07
C GLU A 43 5.87 21.10 14.77
N GLY A 44 4.65 21.39 14.31
CA GLY A 44 4.07 20.89 13.05
C GLY A 44 4.97 21.16 11.84
N GLN A 45 5.49 22.37 11.68
CA GLN A 45 6.42 22.68 10.58
C GLN A 45 7.70 21.81 10.62
N HIS A 46 8.26 21.58 11.82
CA HIS A 46 9.41 20.70 11.99
C HIS A 46 9.05 19.22 11.75
N LEU A 47 7.82 18.83 12.08
CA LEU A 47 7.30 17.49 11.81
C LEU A 47 7.04 17.26 10.32
N ASP A 48 6.58 18.28 9.60
CA ASP A 48 6.37 18.24 8.16
C ASP A 48 7.69 18.06 7.43
N GLU A 49 8.72 18.81 7.83
CA GLU A 49 10.06 18.70 7.27
C GLU A 49 10.66 17.31 7.49
N LYS A 50 10.74 16.87 8.76
CA LYS A 50 11.29 15.55 9.11
C LYS A 50 10.47 14.41 8.53
N GLY A 51 9.15 14.56 8.49
CA GLY A 51 8.25 13.57 7.95
C GLY A 51 8.38 13.43 6.43
N ALA A 52 8.43 14.55 5.71
CA ALA A 52 8.67 14.56 4.26
C ALA A 52 10.01 13.91 3.92
N GLU A 53 11.09 14.30 4.61
CA GLU A 53 12.41 13.70 4.43
C GLU A 53 12.40 12.19 4.68
N ALA A 54 11.80 11.76 5.80
CA ALA A 54 11.71 10.34 6.15
C ALA A 54 10.91 9.52 5.13
N ALA A 55 9.83 10.07 4.57
CA ALA A 55 9.05 9.44 3.53
C ALA A 55 9.80 9.34 2.18
N ILE A 56 10.57 10.38 1.81
CA ILE A 56 11.42 10.37 0.61
C ILE A 56 12.52 9.32 0.72
N LEU A 57 13.22 9.28 1.86
CA LEU A 57 14.28 8.30 2.11
C LEU A 57 13.72 6.88 2.09
N ALA A 58 12.60 6.64 2.76
CA ALA A 58 11.96 5.33 2.75
C ALA A 58 11.49 4.90 1.35
N LEU A 59 10.95 5.82 0.55
CA LEU A 59 10.65 5.56 -0.85
C LEU A 59 11.91 5.16 -1.62
N SER A 60 12.99 5.94 -1.50
CA SER A 60 14.26 5.67 -2.15
C SER A 60 14.78 4.26 -1.80
N ASP A 61 14.82 3.92 -0.50
CA ASP A 61 15.24 2.60 -0.01
C ASP A 61 14.37 1.47 -0.56
N ALA A 62 13.04 1.68 -0.57
CA ALA A 62 12.10 0.71 -1.12
C ALA A 62 12.32 0.48 -2.62
N LEU A 63 12.62 1.53 -3.39
CA LEU A 63 12.91 1.42 -4.83
C LEU A 63 14.28 0.78 -5.10
N VAL A 64 15.30 1.07 -4.29
CA VAL A 64 16.60 0.38 -4.35
C VAL A 64 16.40 -1.13 -4.17
N ALA A 65 15.60 -1.54 -3.19
CA ALA A 65 15.34 -2.95 -2.89
C ALA A 65 14.62 -3.73 -4.01
N THR A 66 14.13 -3.04 -5.05
CA THR A 66 13.48 -3.69 -6.20
C THR A 66 14.46 -4.16 -7.28
N ASP A 67 15.71 -3.67 -7.26
CA ASP A 67 16.69 -3.84 -8.34
C ASP A 67 16.18 -3.42 -9.74
N ARG A 68 15.08 -2.64 -9.83
CA ARG A 68 14.49 -2.18 -11.09
C ARG A 68 15.27 -1.02 -11.71
N PHE A 69 15.79 -0.12 -10.88
CA PHE A 69 16.47 1.10 -11.30
C PHE A 69 17.97 0.97 -11.07
N GLN A 70 18.76 1.47 -12.03
CA GLN A 70 20.21 1.52 -11.92
C GLN A 70 20.67 2.71 -11.06
N LYS A 71 19.91 3.81 -11.10
CA LYS A 71 20.27 5.07 -10.45
C LYS A 71 19.03 5.73 -9.87
N ILE A 72 19.10 6.06 -8.59
CA ILE A 72 18.06 6.79 -7.87
C ILE A 72 18.73 8.01 -7.26
N ARG A 73 18.25 9.20 -7.58
CA ARG A 73 18.79 10.47 -7.07
C ARG A 73 17.72 11.26 -6.33
N ILE A 74 17.98 11.65 -5.10
CA ILE A 74 17.20 12.68 -4.43
C ILE A 74 17.76 14.03 -4.90
N LEU A 75 16.90 14.87 -5.45
CA LEU A 75 17.26 16.11 -6.12
C LEU A 75 16.76 17.30 -5.32
N ASP A 76 17.63 18.30 -5.16
CA ASP A 76 17.23 19.60 -4.65
C ASP A 76 16.50 20.37 -5.74
N GLY A 77 15.18 20.36 -5.66
CA GLY A 77 14.32 21.13 -6.55
C GLY A 77 14.46 22.65 -6.31
N PRO A 78 14.28 23.47 -7.35
CA PRO A 78 14.36 24.92 -7.24
C PRO A 78 13.30 25.47 -6.26
N PRO A 79 13.57 26.54 -5.49
CA PRO A 79 12.63 27.05 -4.49
C PRO A 79 11.23 27.36 -5.03
N GLU A 80 11.11 27.73 -6.31
CA GLU A 80 9.86 28.14 -6.96
C GLU A 80 8.85 26.99 -7.13
N ILE A 81 9.31 25.73 -7.11
CA ILE A 81 8.43 24.56 -7.20
C ILE A 81 7.88 24.12 -5.84
N ARG A 82 8.44 24.66 -4.76
CA ARG A 82 8.02 24.42 -3.37
C ARG A 82 6.76 25.23 -3.10
N LYS A 83 5.66 24.53 -2.78
CA LYS A 83 4.34 25.16 -2.65
C LYS A 83 3.85 25.26 -1.22
N GLY A 84 4.28 24.38 -0.32
CA GLY A 84 3.83 24.42 1.07
C GLY A 84 2.32 24.22 1.24
N LEU A 85 1.65 23.58 0.27
CA LEU A 85 0.21 23.36 0.34
C LEU A 85 -0.06 22.04 1.04
N GLY A 86 -1.05 21.96 1.93
CA GLY A 86 -1.52 20.67 2.50
C GLY A 86 -2.38 19.83 1.55
N VAL A 87 -2.31 20.10 0.24
CA VAL A 87 -3.11 19.45 -0.80
C VAL A 87 -2.30 19.32 -2.10
N LEU A 88 -2.76 18.46 -3.01
CA LEU A 88 -2.14 18.34 -4.34
C LEU A 88 -2.20 19.67 -5.11
N PRO A 89 -1.04 20.28 -5.45
CA PRO A 89 -0.99 21.44 -6.33
C PRO A 89 -1.33 21.05 -7.77
N ALA A 90 -1.39 22.02 -8.67
CA ALA A 90 -1.33 21.74 -10.11
C ALA A 90 -0.03 20.97 -10.47
N PRO A 91 -0.07 20.10 -11.51
CA PRO A 91 1.12 19.43 -12.02
C PRO A 91 2.22 20.44 -12.39
N LEU A 92 3.49 20.01 -12.29
CA LEU A 92 4.58 20.83 -12.80
C LEU A 92 4.41 21.09 -14.30
N PRO A 93 4.70 22.32 -14.76
CA PRO A 93 4.94 22.58 -16.17
C PRO A 93 6.00 21.64 -16.76
N TRP A 94 5.76 21.14 -17.97
CA TRP A 94 6.63 20.15 -18.61
C TRP A 94 8.05 20.65 -18.84
N ASP A 95 8.24 21.93 -19.12
CA ASP A 95 9.55 22.57 -19.26
C ASP A 95 10.40 22.46 -17.98
N ILE A 96 9.77 22.55 -16.81
CA ILE A 96 10.46 22.36 -15.52
C ILE A 96 10.81 20.89 -15.31
N VAL A 97 9.89 19.98 -15.61
CA VAL A 97 10.13 18.52 -15.48
C VAL A 97 11.25 18.08 -16.41
N GLU A 98 11.18 18.45 -17.68
CA GLU A 98 12.19 18.15 -18.71
C GLU A 98 13.56 18.69 -18.27
N LYS A 99 13.64 19.95 -17.85
CA LYS A 99 14.88 20.54 -17.34
C LYS A 99 15.47 19.78 -16.16
N LEU A 100 14.66 19.45 -15.15
CA LEU A 100 15.11 18.69 -13.97
C LEU A 100 15.62 17.30 -14.35
N CYS A 101 14.95 16.63 -15.29
CA CYS A 101 15.33 15.31 -15.79
C CYS A 101 16.65 15.36 -16.58
N GLU A 102 16.78 16.32 -17.50
CA GLU A 102 17.97 16.51 -18.34
C GLU A 102 19.21 16.90 -17.53
N GLU A 103 19.10 17.88 -16.63
CA GLU A 103 20.23 18.37 -15.80
C GLU A 103 20.77 17.28 -14.86
N ASN A 104 19.91 16.33 -14.45
CA ASN A 104 20.26 15.30 -13.48
C ASN A 104 20.46 13.91 -14.09
N ASP A 105 20.28 13.77 -15.40
CA ASP A 105 20.40 12.50 -16.13
C ASP A 105 19.52 11.42 -15.49
N VAL A 106 18.20 11.70 -15.48
CA VAL A 106 17.15 10.80 -14.99
C VAL A 106 15.98 10.74 -15.99
N ASP A 107 15.40 9.56 -16.14
CA ASP A 107 14.35 9.28 -17.12
C ASP A 107 12.96 9.66 -16.60
N LEU A 108 12.70 9.47 -15.30
CA LEU A 108 11.44 9.83 -14.64
C LEU A 108 11.68 10.72 -13.42
N LEU A 109 10.70 11.58 -13.14
CA LEU A 109 10.69 12.44 -11.96
C LEU A 109 9.58 12.02 -11.00
N PHE A 110 9.97 11.54 -9.83
CA PHE A 110 9.12 11.26 -8.69
C PHE A 110 9.07 12.52 -7.84
N SER A 111 7.87 12.98 -7.50
CA SER A 111 7.69 14.25 -6.82
C SER A 111 6.80 14.08 -5.62
N MET A 112 7.31 14.42 -4.44
CA MET A 112 6.47 14.65 -3.28
C MET A 112 5.82 16.02 -3.46
N GLU A 113 4.56 16.00 -3.82
CA GLU A 113 3.76 17.17 -4.17
C GLU A 113 3.32 17.95 -2.94
N PHE A 114 3.03 17.24 -1.84
CA PHE A 114 2.77 17.82 -0.54
C PHE A 114 3.02 16.84 0.60
N TYR A 115 3.17 17.40 1.80
CA TYR A 115 3.25 16.71 3.07
C TYR A 115 2.72 17.67 4.14
N ASP A 116 1.80 17.21 4.99
CA ASP A 116 1.14 18.05 5.98
C ASP A 116 0.79 17.24 7.24
N THR A 117 1.02 17.87 8.40
CA THR A 117 0.58 17.37 9.70
C THR A 117 -0.43 18.32 10.35
N ASP A 118 -1.71 17.94 10.32
CA ASP A 118 -2.78 18.67 11.01
C ASP A 118 -3.01 18.05 12.40
N THR A 119 -2.97 18.86 13.46
CA THR A 119 -3.14 18.37 14.84
C THR A 119 -4.32 19.03 15.52
N LYS A 120 -5.30 18.20 15.89
CA LYS A 120 -6.48 18.61 16.64
C LYS A 120 -6.33 18.25 18.11
N VAL A 121 -6.48 19.26 18.96
CA VAL A 121 -6.36 19.13 20.41
C VAL A 121 -7.73 18.82 21.02
N SER A 122 -7.79 17.77 21.82
CA SER A 122 -8.90 17.47 22.72
C SER A 122 -8.41 17.58 24.16
N TYR A 123 -9.21 18.22 25.01
CA TYR A 123 -8.86 18.49 26.40
C TYR A 123 -9.95 17.96 27.34
N SER A 124 -9.52 17.32 28.41
CA SER A 124 -10.40 16.86 29.49
C SER A 124 -9.77 17.12 30.87
N VAL A 125 -10.64 17.27 31.87
CA VAL A 125 -10.26 17.38 33.29
C VAL A 125 -10.80 16.16 34.01
N GLY A 126 -9.96 15.54 34.84
CA GLY A 126 -10.33 14.37 35.63
C GLY A 126 -9.58 14.30 36.95
N THR A 127 -9.87 13.31 37.77
CA THR A 127 -9.08 12.95 38.94
C THR A 127 -8.20 11.74 38.61
N TYR A 128 -6.92 11.81 38.94
CA TYR A 128 -5.95 10.74 38.67
C TYR A 128 -5.23 10.35 39.95
N GLU A 129 -4.94 9.06 40.09
CA GLU A 129 -4.17 8.56 41.23
C GLU A 129 -2.67 8.70 40.98
N LEU A 130 -2.00 9.51 41.81
CA LEU A 130 -0.55 9.62 41.84
C LEU A 130 -0.01 9.10 43.18
N PRO A 131 1.11 8.36 43.20
CA PRO A 131 1.79 8.03 44.43
C PRO A 131 2.42 9.29 45.04
N ASN A 132 2.13 9.57 46.31
CA ASN A 132 2.79 10.63 47.07
C ASN A 132 4.21 10.17 47.50
N PRO A 133 5.05 11.05 48.09
CA PRO A 133 6.38 10.69 48.58
C PRO A 133 6.42 9.55 49.62
N LEU A 134 5.27 9.17 50.18
CA LEU A 134 5.09 8.05 51.12
C LEU A 134 4.58 6.77 50.43
N GLY A 135 4.43 6.77 49.10
CA GLY A 135 3.93 5.64 48.32
C GLY A 135 2.40 5.44 48.36
N LEU A 136 1.65 6.34 49.00
CA LEU A 136 0.18 6.29 49.05
C LEU A 136 -0.42 6.92 47.80
N LYS A 137 -1.41 6.26 47.21
CA LYS A 137 -2.15 6.78 46.06
C LYS A 137 -3.10 7.89 46.51
N VAL A 138 -2.93 9.09 45.97
CA VAL A 138 -3.80 10.23 46.20
C VAL A 138 -4.49 10.65 44.90
N SER A 139 -5.80 10.88 44.97
CA SER A 139 -6.57 11.42 43.84
C SER A 139 -6.31 12.91 43.71
N VAL A 140 -5.63 13.31 42.64
CA VAL A 140 -5.37 14.72 42.32
C VAL A 140 -6.16 15.14 41.09
N PRO A 141 -6.71 16.37 41.05
CA PRO A 141 -7.18 16.95 39.79
C PRO A 141 -6.01 16.95 38.79
N GLY A 142 -6.26 16.44 37.59
CA GLY A 142 -5.30 16.49 36.51
C GLY A 142 -5.96 16.91 35.21
N HIS A 143 -5.09 17.33 34.32
CA HIS A 143 -5.43 17.77 32.97
C HIS A 143 -4.94 16.70 32.01
N GLU A 144 -5.79 16.27 31.10
CA GLU A 144 -5.44 15.34 30.03
C GLU A 144 -5.63 16.04 28.69
N VAL A 145 -4.59 15.95 27.87
CA VAL A 145 -4.56 16.49 26.52
C VAL A 145 -4.35 15.33 25.56
N THR A 146 -5.26 15.18 24.62
CA THR A 146 -5.19 14.23 23.53
C THR A 146 -4.99 14.99 22.22
N LEU A 147 -3.86 14.73 21.56
CA LEU A 147 -3.53 15.23 20.24
C LEU A 147 -3.92 14.16 19.22
N ASN A 148 -4.81 14.52 18.30
CA ASN A 148 -5.12 13.73 17.12
C ASN A 148 -4.38 14.37 15.95
N THR A 149 -3.26 13.77 15.53
CA THR A 149 -2.44 14.26 14.43
C THR A 149 -2.74 13.45 13.18
N GLN A 150 -3.29 14.10 12.16
CA GLN A 150 -3.42 13.55 10.82
C GLN A 150 -2.14 13.84 10.05
N ILE A 151 -1.63 12.84 9.33
CA ILE A 151 -0.46 12.95 8.46
C ILE A 151 -0.93 12.67 7.04
N ALA A 152 -0.72 13.59 6.12
CA ALA A 152 -1.08 13.43 4.73
C ALA A 152 0.11 13.72 3.80
N ASN A 153 0.28 12.94 2.74
CA ASN A 153 1.24 13.24 1.68
C ASN A 153 0.67 12.90 0.31
N GLY A 154 1.23 13.55 -0.71
CA GLY A 154 0.87 13.34 -2.11
C GLY A 154 2.08 13.16 -2.99
N TRP A 155 1.97 12.23 -3.94
CA TRP A 155 3.03 11.87 -4.87
C TRP A 155 2.54 11.94 -6.32
N ARG A 156 3.46 12.32 -7.22
CA ARG A 156 3.30 12.20 -8.67
C ARG A 156 4.54 11.60 -9.31
N ILE A 157 4.34 10.84 -10.38
CA ILE A 157 5.41 10.33 -11.25
C ILE A 157 5.24 10.95 -12.62
N TYR A 158 6.23 11.71 -13.07
CA TYR A 158 6.25 12.36 -14.37
C TYR A 158 7.15 11.60 -15.35
N ASP A 159 6.62 11.41 -16.55
CA ASP A 159 7.37 10.94 -17.72
C ASP A 159 7.58 12.13 -18.68
N PRO A 160 8.78 12.76 -18.69
CA PRO A 160 9.07 13.89 -19.55
C PRO A 160 9.06 13.52 -21.04
N LYS A 161 9.45 12.29 -21.38
CA LYS A 161 9.54 11.83 -22.77
C LYS A 161 8.16 11.76 -23.43
N ASN A 162 7.19 11.21 -22.70
CA ASN A 162 5.82 11.06 -23.19
C ASN A 162 4.89 12.21 -22.75
N ARG A 163 5.35 13.10 -21.86
CA ARG A 163 4.57 14.20 -21.26
C ARG A 163 3.28 13.71 -20.62
N VAL A 164 3.40 12.65 -19.82
CA VAL A 164 2.29 12.06 -19.06
C VAL A 164 2.63 11.92 -17.59
N VAL A 165 1.61 12.06 -16.74
CA VAL A 165 1.71 11.71 -15.32
C VAL A 165 1.34 10.23 -15.18
N LEU A 166 2.31 9.39 -14.84
CA LEU A 166 2.15 7.93 -14.77
C LEU A 166 1.34 7.49 -13.55
N ASP A 167 1.49 8.21 -12.42
CA ASP A 167 0.68 7.99 -11.22
C ASP A 167 0.48 9.30 -10.45
N GLN A 168 -0.63 9.36 -9.73
CA GLN A 168 -0.92 10.38 -8.73
C GLN A 168 -1.56 9.70 -7.52
N PHE A 169 -0.91 9.81 -6.37
CA PHE A 169 -1.32 9.09 -5.18
C PHE A 169 -1.34 10.00 -3.96
N VAL A 170 -2.41 9.92 -3.17
CA VAL A 170 -2.53 10.61 -1.87
C VAL A 170 -2.70 9.55 -0.80
N TYR A 171 -1.93 9.68 0.27
CA TYR A 171 -2.06 8.84 1.44
C TYR A 171 -2.29 9.70 2.67
N THR A 172 -3.18 9.23 3.54
CA THR A 172 -3.51 9.91 4.79
C THR A 172 -3.63 8.88 5.89
N ASP A 173 -2.99 9.16 7.02
CA ASP A 173 -3.05 8.35 8.22
C ASP A 173 -3.24 9.24 9.46
N GLY A 174 -3.52 8.62 10.61
CA GLY A 174 -3.73 9.34 11.86
C GLY A 174 -3.02 8.67 13.03
N LEU A 175 -2.38 9.48 13.86
CA LEU A 175 -1.87 9.05 15.16
C LEU A 175 -2.57 9.80 16.28
N VAL A 176 -2.79 9.09 17.38
CA VAL A 176 -3.29 9.65 18.63
C VAL A 176 -2.19 9.60 19.66
N SER A 177 -1.99 10.71 20.35
CA SER A 177 -1.04 10.87 21.44
C SER A 177 -1.74 11.56 22.60
N SER A 178 -1.53 11.10 23.82
CA SER A 178 -2.17 11.68 25.01
C SER A 178 -1.16 11.87 26.12
N GLY A 179 -1.26 12.98 26.83
CA GLY A 179 -0.42 13.30 27.97
C GLY A 179 -1.25 13.86 29.12
N ARG A 180 -0.73 13.74 30.33
CA ARG A 180 -1.38 14.18 31.56
C ARG A 180 -0.46 15.08 32.36
N GLY A 181 -1.02 16.10 32.99
CA GLY A 181 -0.24 17.08 33.75
C GLY A 181 -1.07 17.87 34.76
N ILE A 182 -0.36 18.61 35.61
CA ILE A 182 -0.95 19.52 36.61
C ILE A 182 -1.60 20.77 35.98
N ASN A 183 -1.36 20.99 34.68
CA ASN A 183 -2.01 21.99 33.85
C ASN A 183 -1.93 21.54 32.37
N PRO A 184 -2.64 22.17 31.44
CA PRO A 184 -2.62 21.78 30.02
C PRO A 184 -1.23 21.78 29.39
N MET A 185 -0.35 22.74 29.73
CA MET A 185 1.02 22.81 29.19
C MET A 185 1.86 21.61 29.63
N LYS A 186 1.80 21.25 30.92
CA LYS A 186 2.48 20.06 31.45
C LYS A 186 1.91 18.76 30.89
N ALA A 187 0.62 18.74 30.54
CA ALA A 187 0.01 17.60 29.86
C ALA A 187 0.54 17.43 28.42
N VAL A 188 0.74 18.53 27.68
CA VAL A 188 1.38 18.50 26.34
C VAL A 188 2.85 18.09 26.43
N GLU A 189 3.62 18.67 27.36
CA GLU A 189 5.04 18.32 27.57
C GLU A 189 5.24 16.83 27.96
N ALA A 190 4.22 16.22 28.58
CA ALA A 190 4.25 14.80 28.95
C ALA A 190 4.02 13.85 27.75
N ILE A 191 3.69 14.37 26.56
CA ILE A 191 3.56 13.56 25.35
C ILE A 191 4.97 13.25 24.83
N VAL A 192 5.43 12.03 25.10
CA VAL A 192 6.75 11.56 24.69
C VAL A 192 6.67 10.88 23.32
N ASN A 193 7.78 10.92 22.57
CA ASN A 193 7.98 10.22 21.29
C ASN A 193 7.03 10.62 20.14
N ARG A 194 6.39 11.79 20.22
CA ARG A 194 5.46 12.23 19.16
C ARG A 194 6.17 12.37 17.81
N SER A 195 7.33 13.01 17.79
CA SER A 195 8.11 13.24 16.56
C SER A 195 8.59 11.94 15.92
N GLU A 196 9.09 11.01 16.74
CA GLU A 196 9.55 9.69 16.33
C GLU A 196 8.42 8.88 15.70
N ARG A 197 7.22 8.94 16.29
CA ARG A 197 6.02 8.28 15.75
C ARG A 197 5.58 8.88 14.42
N VAL A 198 5.62 10.22 14.27
CA VAL A 198 5.35 10.85 12.97
C VAL A 198 6.32 10.31 11.93
N ILE A 199 7.63 10.34 12.22
CA ILE A 199 8.68 9.83 11.33
C ILE A 199 8.45 8.36 10.93
N GLU A 200 8.08 7.50 11.89
CA GLU A 200 7.78 6.10 11.61
C GLU A 200 6.59 5.94 10.64
N TYR A 201 5.51 6.69 10.88
CA TYR A 201 4.36 6.72 9.97
C TYR A 201 4.78 7.22 8.58
N SER A 202 5.57 8.30 8.50
CA SER A 202 6.05 8.83 7.21
C SER A 202 6.89 7.81 6.45
N LYS A 203 7.77 7.06 7.12
CA LYS A 203 8.53 5.97 6.51
C LYS A 203 7.60 4.91 5.93
N ASN A 204 6.57 4.52 6.67
CA ASN A 204 5.57 3.55 6.19
C ASN A 204 4.81 4.07 4.97
N MET A 205 4.48 5.37 4.93
CA MET A 205 3.86 6.01 3.77
C MET A 205 4.77 5.96 2.53
N GLY A 206 6.05 6.31 2.68
CA GLY A 206 7.05 6.24 1.60
C GLY A 206 7.25 4.81 1.07
N ASN A 207 7.41 3.84 1.97
CA ASN A 207 7.49 2.42 1.63
C ASN A 207 6.24 1.94 0.89
N THR A 208 5.06 2.32 1.36
CA THR A 208 3.78 1.94 0.74
C THR A 208 3.68 2.47 -0.69
N PHE A 209 4.15 3.70 -0.94
CA PHE A 209 4.21 4.24 -2.28
C PHE A 209 5.19 3.44 -3.16
N GLY A 210 6.38 3.10 -2.66
CA GLY A 210 7.37 2.27 -3.36
C GLY A 210 6.83 0.89 -3.75
N LEU A 211 6.09 0.22 -2.85
CA LEU A 211 5.49 -1.10 -3.11
C LEU A 211 4.48 -1.11 -4.26
N ARG A 212 3.87 0.02 -4.60
CA ARG A 212 2.94 0.13 -5.75
C ARG A 212 3.63 -0.06 -7.10
N LEU A 213 4.95 0.10 -7.14
CA LEU A 213 5.77 -0.02 -8.34
C LEU A 213 6.37 -1.41 -8.53
N SER A 214 6.12 -2.31 -7.58
CA SER A 214 6.65 -3.68 -7.60
C SER A 214 5.54 -4.71 -7.71
N PRO A 215 5.74 -5.78 -8.50
CA PRO A 215 4.89 -6.97 -8.43
C PRO A 215 4.92 -7.60 -7.03
N VAL A 216 3.76 -8.03 -6.53
CA VAL A 216 3.65 -8.60 -5.18
C VAL A 216 3.24 -10.07 -5.25
N ARG A 217 3.99 -10.94 -4.56
CA ARG A 217 3.57 -12.34 -4.35
C ARG A 217 2.45 -12.39 -3.33
N GLN A 218 1.31 -12.93 -3.72
CA GLN A 218 0.15 -13.12 -2.84
C GLN A 218 -0.19 -14.60 -2.69
N ARG A 219 -0.54 -15.00 -1.47
CA ARG A 219 -1.21 -16.28 -1.23
C ARG A 219 -2.68 -16.15 -1.55
N VAL A 220 -3.15 -17.02 -2.44
CA VAL A 220 -4.52 -17.04 -2.87
C VAL A 220 -5.20 -18.32 -2.38
N LYS A 221 -6.39 -18.14 -1.82
CA LYS A 221 -7.28 -19.22 -1.38
C LYS A 221 -8.28 -19.54 -2.48
N ARG A 222 -8.55 -20.83 -2.66
CA ARG A 222 -9.53 -21.36 -3.60
C ARG A 222 -10.32 -22.45 -2.92
N ASP A 223 -11.63 -22.33 -2.98
CA ASP A 223 -12.53 -23.38 -2.55
C ASP A 223 -12.68 -24.40 -3.69
N TYR A 224 -12.66 -25.67 -3.33
CA TYR A 224 -12.85 -26.80 -4.23
C TYR A 224 -13.82 -27.81 -3.61
N PHE A 225 -14.48 -28.61 -4.44
CA PHE A 225 -15.47 -29.57 -3.98
C PHE A 225 -14.79 -30.79 -3.35
N VAL A 226 -15.32 -31.23 -2.21
CA VAL A 226 -14.77 -32.35 -1.44
C VAL A 226 -15.79 -33.43 -1.08
N ARG A 227 -17.01 -33.31 -1.60
CA ARG A 227 -18.13 -34.23 -1.31
C ARG A 227 -18.81 -34.66 -2.61
N GLY A 228 -19.25 -35.92 -2.68
CA GLY A 228 -20.00 -36.48 -3.80
C GLY A 228 -19.84 -38.00 -3.85
N THR A 229 -18.60 -38.44 -3.99
CA THR A 229 -18.19 -39.86 -3.97
C THR A 229 -17.02 -40.07 -3.01
N ASP A 230 -16.58 -41.30 -2.83
CA ASP A 230 -15.39 -41.60 -2.04
C ASP A 230 -14.11 -41.07 -2.71
N ASN A 231 -14.09 -40.97 -4.05
CA ASN A 231 -12.99 -40.31 -4.78
C ASN A 231 -12.81 -38.86 -4.32
N PHE A 232 -13.90 -38.08 -4.16
CA PHE A 232 -13.81 -36.71 -3.63
C PHE A 232 -13.28 -36.63 -2.20
N LYS A 233 -13.63 -37.61 -1.34
CA LYS A 233 -13.14 -37.67 0.05
C LYS A 233 -11.65 -38.03 0.11
N VAL A 234 -11.21 -38.96 -0.74
CA VAL A 234 -9.80 -39.37 -0.84
C VAL A 234 -8.98 -38.24 -1.48
N ALA A 235 -9.47 -37.62 -2.55
CA ALA A 235 -8.85 -36.48 -3.21
C ALA A 235 -8.66 -35.30 -2.26
N LYS A 236 -9.64 -35.00 -1.40
CA LYS A 236 -9.48 -33.99 -0.33
C LYS A 236 -8.25 -34.30 0.55
N ARG A 237 -8.10 -35.54 1.01
CA ARG A 237 -6.97 -35.92 1.87
C ARG A 237 -5.64 -35.77 1.12
N ARG A 238 -5.58 -36.20 -0.15
CA ARG A 238 -4.40 -36.02 -1.01
C ARG A 238 -4.04 -34.55 -1.21
N ALA A 239 -5.02 -33.71 -1.57
CA ALA A 239 -4.84 -32.28 -1.71
C ALA A 239 -4.36 -31.60 -0.41
N GLN A 240 -4.89 -32.02 0.74
CA GLN A 240 -4.47 -31.51 2.06
C GLN A 240 -3.02 -31.88 2.43
N THR A 241 -2.52 -33.01 1.92
CA THR A 241 -1.11 -33.41 2.08
C THR A 241 -0.20 -32.91 0.96
N GLY A 242 -0.71 -32.08 0.04
CA GLY A 242 0.05 -31.51 -1.08
C GLY A 242 0.11 -32.37 -2.34
N ASP A 243 -0.50 -33.56 -2.33
CA ASP A 243 -0.61 -34.45 -3.49
C ASP A 243 -1.79 -34.01 -4.38
N TRP A 244 -1.61 -32.88 -5.07
CA TRP A 244 -2.62 -32.31 -5.96
C TRP A 244 -2.80 -33.13 -7.24
N GLU A 245 -1.72 -33.74 -7.74
CA GLU A 245 -1.76 -34.61 -8.91
C GLU A 245 -2.55 -35.89 -8.63
N GLY A 246 -2.29 -36.53 -7.48
CA GLY A 246 -3.08 -37.67 -7.05
C GLY A 246 -4.54 -37.32 -6.74
N ALA A 247 -4.84 -36.07 -6.36
CA ALA A 247 -6.22 -35.59 -6.26
C ALA A 247 -6.87 -35.41 -7.64
N ALA A 248 -6.12 -34.87 -8.62
CA ALA A 248 -6.57 -34.67 -9.99
C ALA A 248 -7.00 -35.99 -10.65
N GLN A 249 -6.20 -37.04 -10.53
CA GLN A 249 -6.52 -38.38 -11.07
C GLN A 249 -7.85 -38.94 -10.53
N LEU A 250 -8.22 -38.59 -9.30
CA LEU A 250 -9.48 -39.02 -8.69
C LEU A 250 -10.67 -38.20 -9.16
N TRP A 251 -10.47 -36.90 -9.44
CA TRP A 251 -11.50 -36.04 -10.01
C TRP A 251 -11.70 -36.33 -11.50
N GLU A 252 -10.64 -36.63 -12.24
CA GLU A 252 -10.70 -36.99 -13.66
C GLU A 252 -11.62 -38.21 -13.88
N ARG A 253 -11.56 -39.22 -13.01
CA ARG A 253 -12.47 -40.39 -13.06
C ARG A 253 -13.95 -40.05 -12.87
N GLU A 254 -14.27 -38.85 -12.37
CA GLU A 254 -15.62 -38.42 -12.04
C GLU A 254 -16.20 -37.47 -13.10
N ILE A 255 -15.45 -37.10 -14.15
CA ILE A 255 -15.94 -36.19 -15.20
C ILE A 255 -17.06 -36.82 -16.04
N ASP A 256 -17.06 -38.13 -16.22
CA ASP A 256 -18.10 -38.89 -16.92
C ASP A 256 -19.13 -39.51 -15.96
N ASN A 257 -19.24 -39.01 -14.73
CA ASN A 257 -20.17 -39.56 -13.76
C ASN A 257 -21.63 -39.39 -14.23
N PRO A 258 -22.48 -40.44 -14.17
CA PRO A 258 -23.87 -40.37 -14.60
C PRO A 258 -24.69 -39.32 -13.84
N LYS A 259 -24.26 -38.94 -12.63
CA LYS A 259 -24.83 -37.82 -11.89
C LYS A 259 -24.16 -36.52 -12.34
N SER A 260 -24.87 -35.76 -13.17
CA SER A 260 -24.44 -34.44 -13.68
C SER A 260 -23.84 -33.52 -12.59
N LYS A 261 -24.45 -33.46 -11.39
CA LYS A 261 -23.92 -32.66 -10.28
C LYS A 261 -22.51 -33.09 -9.80
N ILE A 262 -22.16 -34.37 -9.91
CA ILE A 262 -20.84 -34.89 -9.53
C ILE A 262 -19.83 -34.59 -10.62
N ALA A 263 -20.18 -34.85 -11.89
CA ALA A 263 -19.38 -34.48 -13.04
C ALA A 263 -19.05 -32.97 -13.04
N GLY A 264 -20.06 -32.10 -12.90
CA GLY A 264 -19.84 -30.66 -12.81
C GLY A 264 -18.86 -30.24 -11.70
N ARG A 265 -18.87 -30.91 -10.55
CA ARG A 265 -17.90 -30.67 -9.46
C ARG A 265 -16.50 -31.16 -9.81
N ALA A 266 -16.38 -32.26 -10.55
CA ALA A 266 -15.12 -32.79 -11.03
C ALA A 266 -14.49 -31.81 -12.04
N TYR A 267 -15.26 -31.36 -13.04
CA TYR A 267 -14.82 -30.32 -13.98
C TYR A 267 -14.34 -29.05 -13.26
N TYR A 268 -15.07 -28.58 -12.24
CA TYR A 268 -14.65 -27.43 -11.44
C TYR A 268 -13.32 -27.69 -10.72
N ASN A 269 -13.15 -28.86 -10.10
CA ASN A 269 -11.91 -29.18 -9.42
C ASN A 269 -10.73 -29.36 -10.39
N MET A 270 -10.96 -29.86 -11.60
CA MET A 270 -9.94 -29.91 -12.66
C MET A 270 -9.48 -28.50 -13.05
N ALA A 271 -10.38 -27.51 -13.09
CA ALA A 271 -10.00 -26.12 -13.30
C ALA A 271 -9.03 -25.61 -12.21
N ILE A 272 -9.27 -25.98 -10.96
CA ILE A 272 -8.43 -25.62 -9.81
C ILE A 272 -7.01 -26.21 -9.96
N ILE A 273 -6.89 -27.45 -10.40
CA ILE A 273 -5.59 -28.10 -10.65
C ILE A 273 -4.83 -27.41 -11.77
N ASN A 274 -5.50 -27.08 -12.88
CA ASN A 274 -4.84 -26.41 -13.99
C ASN A 274 -4.37 -24.98 -13.58
N GLU A 275 -5.13 -24.28 -12.73
CA GLU A 275 -4.69 -23.02 -12.13
C GLU A 275 -3.44 -23.22 -11.23
N ILE A 276 -3.35 -24.32 -10.48
CA ILE A 276 -2.16 -24.67 -9.67
C ILE A 276 -0.95 -24.91 -10.57
N ASN A 277 -1.15 -25.64 -11.67
CA ASN A 277 -0.10 -26.02 -12.62
C ASN A 277 0.36 -24.84 -13.50
N GLY A 278 -0.35 -23.71 -13.45
CA GLY A 278 -0.01 -22.48 -14.18
C GLY A 278 -0.68 -22.36 -15.55
N ASP A 279 -1.44 -23.37 -15.98
CA ASP A 279 -2.20 -23.35 -17.23
C ASP A 279 -3.58 -22.70 -17.00
N LEU A 280 -3.60 -21.37 -17.07
CA LEU A 280 -4.82 -20.59 -16.87
C LEU A 280 -5.81 -20.77 -18.02
N GLU A 281 -5.36 -21.02 -19.24
CA GLU A 281 -6.24 -21.20 -20.39
C GLU A 281 -7.01 -22.51 -20.26
N LEU A 282 -6.30 -23.61 -19.98
CA LEU A 282 -6.93 -24.90 -19.71
C LEU A 282 -7.82 -24.85 -18.46
N ALA A 283 -7.41 -24.12 -17.41
CA ALA A 283 -8.26 -23.90 -16.24
C ALA A 283 -9.59 -23.21 -16.61
N MET A 284 -9.57 -22.21 -17.50
CA MET A 284 -10.80 -21.57 -17.96
C MET A 284 -11.68 -22.54 -18.74
N ASP A 285 -11.11 -23.40 -19.59
CA ASP A 285 -11.87 -24.40 -20.35
C ASP A 285 -12.60 -25.37 -19.42
N TRP A 286 -11.92 -25.90 -18.40
CA TRP A 286 -12.53 -26.77 -17.39
C TRP A 286 -13.62 -26.06 -16.59
N ALA A 287 -13.40 -24.80 -16.18
CA ALA A 287 -14.39 -24.01 -15.46
C ALA A 287 -15.61 -23.67 -16.33
N SER A 288 -15.38 -23.38 -17.61
CA SER A 288 -16.42 -23.09 -18.59
C SER A 288 -17.31 -24.30 -18.79
N LYS A 289 -16.74 -25.48 -19.07
CA LYS A 289 -17.48 -26.76 -19.19
C LYS A 289 -18.27 -27.10 -17.93
N SER A 290 -17.69 -26.90 -16.74
CA SER A 290 -18.39 -27.09 -15.47
C SER A 290 -19.68 -26.25 -15.38
N TYR A 291 -19.67 -25.04 -15.93
CA TYR A 291 -20.85 -24.18 -15.94
C TYR A 291 -21.81 -24.50 -17.09
N THR A 292 -21.32 -24.58 -18.34
CA THR A 292 -22.15 -24.71 -19.54
C THR A 292 -22.88 -26.05 -19.59
N ASP A 293 -22.21 -27.13 -19.21
CA ASP A 293 -22.70 -28.49 -19.42
C ASP A 293 -23.37 -29.05 -18.15
N TYR A 294 -23.02 -28.51 -16.99
CA TYR A 294 -23.46 -29.02 -15.68
C TYR A 294 -24.06 -27.97 -14.73
N GLU A 295 -24.30 -26.75 -15.22
CA GLU A 295 -24.94 -25.63 -14.49
C GLU A 295 -24.29 -25.27 -13.15
N ASN A 296 -22.98 -25.54 -12.99
CA ASN A 296 -22.28 -25.23 -11.75
C ASN A 296 -22.04 -23.72 -11.61
N LYS A 297 -22.92 -23.04 -10.86
CA LYS A 297 -22.87 -21.58 -10.69
C LYS A 297 -21.58 -21.06 -10.03
N GLU A 298 -20.92 -21.86 -9.19
CA GLU A 298 -19.63 -21.47 -8.62
C GLU A 298 -18.53 -21.43 -9.70
N ALA A 299 -18.64 -22.27 -10.73
CA ALA A 299 -17.71 -22.28 -11.85
C ALA A 299 -17.77 -20.98 -12.67
N LEU A 300 -18.96 -20.39 -12.85
CA LEU A 300 -19.09 -19.11 -13.54
C LEU A 300 -18.38 -17.97 -12.78
N ARG A 301 -18.48 -17.95 -11.45
CA ARG A 301 -17.75 -16.96 -10.62
C ARG A 301 -16.26 -17.19 -10.74
N TYR A 302 -15.83 -18.44 -10.68
CA TYR A 302 -14.43 -18.80 -10.77
C TYR A 302 -13.83 -18.50 -12.15
N LEU A 303 -14.58 -18.71 -13.23
CA LEU A 303 -14.18 -18.34 -14.59
C LEU A 303 -13.82 -16.86 -14.70
N LYS A 304 -14.61 -15.95 -14.08
CA LYS A 304 -14.29 -14.52 -14.02
C LYS A 304 -12.98 -14.24 -13.25
N VAL A 305 -12.71 -15.01 -12.20
CA VAL A 305 -11.44 -14.91 -11.45
C VAL A 305 -10.27 -15.36 -12.33
N LEU A 306 -10.41 -16.43 -13.10
CA LEU A 306 -9.38 -16.91 -14.03
C LEU A 306 -9.13 -15.92 -15.17
N GLN A 307 -10.17 -15.35 -15.77
CA GLN A 307 -10.05 -14.29 -16.78
C GLN A 307 -9.29 -13.08 -16.25
N TYR A 308 -9.61 -12.64 -15.02
CA TYR A 308 -8.87 -11.58 -14.36
C TYR A 308 -7.39 -11.98 -14.18
N ARG A 309 -7.10 -13.20 -13.75
CA ARG A 309 -5.72 -13.69 -13.61
C ARG A 309 -4.97 -13.72 -14.95
N VAL A 310 -5.61 -14.09 -16.05
CA VAL A 310 -4.99 -14.05 -17.39
C VAL A 310 -4.60 -12.62 -17.75
N ALA A 311 -5.50 -11.65 -17.53
CA ALA A 311 -5.19 -10.24 -17.76
C ALA A 311 -4.04 -9.75 -16.87
N GLN A 312 -3.99 -10.16 -15.59
CA GLN A 312 -2.89 -9.83 -14.69
C GLN A 312 -1.56 -10.45 -15.14
N ASN A 313 -1.57 -11.68 -15.65
CA ASN A 313 -0.37 -12.33 -16.19
C ASN A 313 0.16 -11.63 -17.44
N ARG A 314 -0.72 -11.15 -18.32
CA ARG A 314 -0.32 -10.33 -19.49
C ARG A 314 0.35 -9.04 -19.03
N LEU A 315 -0.27 -8.32 -18.09
CA LEU A 315 0.33 -7.11 -17.53
C LEU A 315 1.67 -7.39 -16.83
N LEU A 316 1.80 -8.52 -16.15
CA LEU A 316 3.08 -8.95 -15.56
C LEU A 316 4.15 -9.20 -16.62
N GLN A 317 3.79 -9.77 -17.77
CA GLN A 317 4.72 -9.98 -18.89
C GLN A 317 5.15 -8.63 -19.46
N ASP A 318 4.22 -7.72 -19.69
CA ASP A 318 4.50 -6.36 -20.17
C ASP A 318 5.36 -5.56 -19.17
N GLN A 319 5.21 -5.81 -17.87
CA GLN A 319 6.04 -5.19 -16.82
C GLN A 319 7.42 -5.85 -16.65
N ALA A 320 7.57 -7.09 -17.12
CA ALA A 320 8.79 -7.88 -16.98
C ALA A 320 9.69 -7.81 -18.22
N SER A 321 9.13 -7.48 -19.40
CA SER A 321 9.90 -7.12 -20.57
C SER A 321 10.69 -5.84 -20.27
N ARG A 322 12.01 -5.91 -20.44
CA ARG A 322 12.98 -4.87 -20.06
C ARG A 322 13.41 -4.07 -21.28
#